data_AF-A0A959I6L1-F1
#
_entry.id   AF-A0A959I6L1-F1
#
_cell.length_a   1.000
_cell.length_b   1.000
_cell.length_c   1.000
_cell.angle_alpha   90.00
_cell.angle_beta   90.00
_cell.angle_gamma   90.00
#
_symmetry.space_group_name_H-M   'P 1'
#
loop_
_entity.id
_entity.type
_entity.pdbx_description
1 polymer ?
#
loop_
_entity_poly.entity_id
_entity_poly.type
_entity_poly.pdbx_seq_one_letter_code
_entity_poly.pdbx_strand_id
1 'polypeptide(L)'
;YFDSTGQYDQSLHKPYSEETAQLIDEEVRKLVQKAYARTKKLLIEHRDQLETLAEQLLEKEVILKKDLPAIFGEKETKAGATSKKNIPAKP
;
A
#
# COMPACT_ATOMS: atom_id res chain seq x y z
N TYR A 1 -31.03 -7.48 -8.78
CA TYR A 1 -31.00 -7.98 -10.17
C TYR A 1 -29.58 -8.43 -10.46
N PHE A 2 -29.36 -9.74 -10.55
CA PHE A 2 -28.08 -10.37 -10.91
C PHE A 2 -28.21 -10.75 -12.38
N ASP A 3 -27.39 -10.15 -13.25
CA ASP A 3 -27.48 -10.38 -14.69
C ASP A 3 -27.02 -11.81 -15.02
N SER A 4 -27.93 -12.59 -15.59
CA SER A 4 -27.72 -13.97 -16.05
C SER A 4 -27.30 -14.03 -17.52
N THR A 5 -26.74 -12.96 -18.08
CA THR A 5 -25.97 -13.08 -19.31
C THR A 5 -24.64 -13.77 -18.97
N GLY A 6 -24.44 -14.99 -19.47
CA GLY A 6 -23.26 -15.82 -19.28
C GLY A 6 -21.94 -15.24 -19.82
N GLN A 7 -21.77 -13.91 -19.83
CA GLN A 7 -20.55 -13.22 -20.24
C GLN A 7 -19.41 -13.31 -19.22
N TYR A 8 -19.68 -13.74 -17.98
CA TYR A 8 -18.61 -14.11 -17.07
C TYR A 8 -17.84 -15.36 -17.54
N ASP A 9 -18.44 -16.25 -18.33
CA ASP A 9 -17.77 -17.47 -18.79
C ASP A 9 -16.69 -17.18 -19.85
N GLN A 10 -16.90 -16.18 -20.72
CA GLN A 10 -15.89 -15.75 -21.69
C GLN A 10 -14.73 -14.97 -21.06
N SER A 11 -14.89 -14.50 -19.82
CA SER A 11 -13.82 -13.85 -19.05
C SER A 11 -12.94 -14.83 -18.25
N LEU A 12 -13.31 -16.13 -18.22
CA LEU A 12 -12.55 -17.17 -17.52
C LEU A 12 -11.44 -17.79 -18.38
N HIS A 13 -11.45 -17.58 -19.70
CA HIS A 13 -10.35 -18.03 -20.54
C HIS A 13 -9.24 -16.98 -20.52
N LYS A 14 -8.26 -17.17 -19.64
CA LYS A 14 -7.04 -16.34 -19.57
C LYS A 14 -6.47 -16.21 -21.00
N PRO A 15 -6.35 -15.01 -21.60
CA PRO A 15 -5.91 -14.82 -22.98
C PRO A 15 -4.39 -14.97 -23.12
N TYR A 16 -3.80 -15.97 -22.46
CA TYR A 16 -2.37 -16.21 -22.40
C TYR A 16 -2.08 -17.68 -22.05
N SER A 17 -0.90 -18.17 -22.43
CA SER A 17 -0.50 -19.56 -22.18
C SER A 17 -0.43 -19.87 -20.68
N GLU A 18 -0.51 -21.15 -20.32
CA GLU A 18 -0.30 -21.59 -18.93
C GLU A 18 1.07 -21.17 -18.41
N GLU A 19 2.11 -21.23 -19.24
CA GLU A 19 3.45 -20.74 -18.93
C GLU A 19 3.44 -19.25 -18.57
N THR A 20 2.72 -18.43 -19.36
CA THR A 20 2.57 -17.00 -19.07
C THR A 20 1.79 -16.78 -17.77
N ALA A 21 0.77 -17.61 -17.50
CA ALA A 21 0.01 -17.54 -16.25
C ALA A 21 0.89 -17.85 -15.03
N GLN A 22 1.75 -18.86 -15.12
CA GLN A 22 2.70 -19.22 -14.07
C GLN A 22 3.69 -18.09 -13.81
N LEU A 23 4.25 -17.48 -14.86
CA LEU A 23 5.14 -16.33 -14.74
C LEU A 23 4.46 -15.15 -14.04
N ILE A 24 3.19 -14.87 -14.35
CA ILE A 24 2.42 -13.82 -13.67
C ILE A 24 2.28 -14.14 -12.17
N ASP A 25 1.85 -15.35 -11.83
CA ASP A 25 1.65 -15.75 -10.44
C ASP A 25 2.96 -15.69 -9.63
N GLU A 26 4.09 -16.05 -10.25
CA GLU A 26 5.41 -15.92 -9.64
C GLU A 26 5.79 -14.48 -9.34
N GLU A 27 5.60 -13.56 -10.30
CA GLU A 27 5.91 -12.14 -10.10
C GLU A 27 4.99 -11.49 -9.06
N VAL A 28 3.70 -11.85 -9.06
CA VAL A 28 2.76 -11.42 -8.02
C VAL A 28 3.23 -11.90 -6.65
N ARG A 29 3.63 -13.17 -6.53
CA ARG A 29 4.15 -13.72 -5.28
C ARG A 29 5.42 -13.00 -4.81
N LYS A 30 6.36 -12.72 -5.70
CA LYS A 30 7.59 -11.96 -5.39
C LYS A 30 7.25 -10.54 -4.91
N LEU A 31 6.31 -9.87 -5.58
CA LEU A 31 5.87 -8.52 -5.21
C LEU A 31 5.27 -8.50 -3.80
N VAL A 32 4.35 -9.43 -3.50
CA VAL A 32 3.72 -9.53 -2.18
C VAL A 32 4.74 -9.86 -1.10
N GLN A 33 5.65 -10.81 -1.35
CA GLN A 33 6.71 -11.14 -0.39
C GLN A 33 7.64 -9.96 -0.11
N LYS A 34 8.02 -9.21 -1.14
CA LYS A 34 8.85 -8.00 -0.99
C LYS A 34 8.14 -6.94 -0.16
N ALA A 35 6.86 -6.69 -0.43
CA ALA A 35 6.06 -5.76 0.35
C ALA A 35 5.95 -6.20 1.81
N TYR A 36 5.66 -7.48 2.05
CA TYR A 36 5.60 -8.05 3.39
C TYR A 36 6.92 -7.90 4.16
N ALA A 37 8.04 -8.30 3.55
CA ALA A 37 9.36 -8.21 4.18
C ALA A 37 9.74 -6.76 4.50
N ARG A 38 9.46 -5.83 3.58
CA ARG A 38 9.67 -4.40 3.81
C ARG A 38 8.82 -3.88 4.97
N THR A 39 7.54 -4.18 4.99
CA THR A 39 6.63 -3.74 6.05
C THR A 39 7.02 -4.33 7.39
N LYS A 40 7.34 -5.64 7.44
CA LYS A 40 7.81 -6.29 8.67
C LYS A 40 9.10 -5.63 9.18
N LYS A 41 10.07 -5.37 8.31
CA LYS A 41 11.30 -4.67 8.69
C LYS A 41 10.99 -3.28 9.25
N LEU A 42 10.15 -2.51 8.58
CA LEU A 42 9.73 -1.18 9.03
C LEU A 42 9.08 -1.24 10.42
N LEU A 43 8.16 -2.17 10.65
CA LEU A 43 7.49 -2.32 11.95
C LEU A 43 8.48 -2.74 13.06
N ILE A 44 9.49 -3.55 12.75
CA ILE A 44 10.53 -3.93 13.71
C ILE A 44 11.46 -2.75 14.01
N GLU A 45 11.85 -1.99 12.99
CA GLU A 45 12.72 -0.82 13.13
C GLU A 45 12.06 0.28 13.98
N HIS A 46 10.75 0.42 13.87
CA HIS A 46 9.94 1.37 14.65
C HIS A 46 9.18 0.73 15.81
N ARG A 47 9.73 -0.36 16.38
CA ARG A 47 9.08 -1.14 17.44
C ARG A 47 8.76 -0.30 18.68
N ASP A 48 9.70 0.54 19.12
CA ASP A 48 9.54 1.38 20.31
C ASP A 48 8.36 2.36 20.15
N GLN A 49 8.24 2.97 18.96
CA GLN A 49 7.14 3.88 18.64
C GLN A 49 5.78 3.17 18.59
N LEU A 50 5.76 1.91 18.14
CA LEU A 50 4.57 1.06 18.18
C LEU A 50 4.17 0.71 19.61
N GLU A 51 5.13 0.47 20.50
CA GLU A 51 4.87 0.21 21.92
C GLU A 51 4.31 1.45 22.60
N THR A 52 4.92 2.63 22.38
CA THR A 52 4.37 3.90 22.88
C THR A 52 2.95 4.18 22.35
N LEU A 53 2.68 3.89 21.07
CA LEU A 53 1.33 4.02 20.52
C LEU A 53 0.34 3.07 21.21
N ALA A 54 0.74 1.82 21.45
CA ALA A 54 -0.09 0.83 22.11
C ALA A 54 -0.40 1.21 23.56
N GLU A 55 0.58 1.69 24.32
CA GLU A 55 0.41 2.21 25.68
C GLU A 55 -0.58 3.37 25.71
N GLN A 56 -0.43 4.34 24.80
CA GLN A 56 -1.37 5.47 24.72
C GLN A 56 -2.79 5.05 24.33
N LEU A 57 -2.95 4.01 23.50
CA LEU A 57 -4.26 3.47 23.15
C LEU A 57 -4.91 2.77 24.34
N LEU A 58 -4.12 2.13 25.21
CA LEU A 58 -4.63 1.55 26.46
C LEU A 58 -5.13 2.62 27.44
N GLU A 59 -4.49 3.81 27.46
CA GLU A 59 -4.90 4.90 28.35
C GLU A 59 -6.10 5.70 27.84
N LYS A 60 -6.13 6.04 26.54
CA LYS A 60 -7.08 7.03 25.98
C LYS A 60 -8.18 6.41 25.11
N GLU A 61 -8.08 5.12 24.77
CA GLU A 61 -8.94 4.35 23.84
C GLU A 61 -8.97 4.86 22.40
N VAL A 62 -8.80 6.16 22.19
CA VAL A 62 -8.82 6.84 20.90
C VAL A 62 -7.64 7.83 20.83
N ILE A 63 -6.81 7.67 19.80
CA ILE A 63 -5.72 8.60 19.49
C ILE A 63 -6.09 9.37 18.22
N LEU A 64 -5.97 10.69 18.25
CA LEU A 64 -6.24 11.55 17.10
C LEU A 64 -4.95 11.84 16.34
N LYS A 65 -5.09 12.25 15.07
CA LYS A 65 -3.94 12.60 14.21
C LYS A 65 -2.99 13.63 14.83
N LYS A 66 -3.51 14.53 15.70
CA LYS A 66 -2.74 15.56 16.41
C LYS A 66 -1.80 15.01 17.48
N ASP A 67 -2.04 13.78 17.95
CA ASP A 67 -1.26 13.13 19.00
C ASP A 67 -0.10 12.31 18.40
N LEU A 68 -0.19 11.96 17.11
CA LEU A 68 0.86 11.21 16.39
C LEU A 68 2.24 11.88 16.39
N PRO A 69 2.39 13.22 16.30
CA PRO A 69 3.71 13.86 16.38
C PRO A 69 4.42 13.64 17.71
N ALA A 70 3.68 13.41 18.80
CA ALA A 70 4.27 13.10 20.11
C ALA A 70 4.87 11.68 20.15
N ILE A 71 4.41 10.78 19.28
CA ILE A 71 4.82 9.36 19.24
C ILE A 71 5.89 9.14 18.17
N PHE A 72 5.67 9.72 16.98
CA PHE A 72 6.49 9.48 15.79
C PHE A 72 7.41 10.65 15.44
N GLY A 73 7.35 11.77 16.17
CA GLY A 73 8.03 13.02 15.84
C GLY A 73 7.27 13.83 14.78
N GLU A 74 7.75 15.05 14.50
CA GLU A 74 7.24 15.83 13.37
C GLU A 74 7.51 15.09 12.06
N LYS A 75 6.47 14.96 11.24
CA LYS A 75 6.64 14.42 9.89
C LYS A 75 7.49 15.40 9.10
N GLU A 76 8.68 14.98 8.69
CA GLU A 76 9.32 15.54 7.50
C GLU A 76 8.47 15.16 6.28
N THR A 77 7.38 15.89 6.06
CA THR A 77 6.69 15.82 4.78
C THR A 77 7.66 16.35 3.76
N LYS A 78 8.17 15.49 2.87
CA LYS A 78 8.70 15.95 1.58
C LYS A 78 7.55 16.50 0.73
N ALA A 79 6.92 17.57 1.20
CA ALA A 79 6.00 18.41 0.44
C ALA A 79 6.84 19.25 -0.53
N GLY A 80 7.27 18.64 -1.63
CA GLY A 80 8.12 19.32 -2.61
C GLY A 80 8.34 18.58 -3.94
N ALA A 81 7.50 17.60 -4.30
CA ALA A 81 7.62 16.92 -5.60
C ALA A 81 6.27 16.70 -6.29
N THR A 82 5.35 17.67 -6.22
CA THR A 82 4.40 17.86 -7.32
C THR A 82 5.09 18.71 -8.38
N SER A 83 5.78 18.02 -9.30
CA SER A 83 6.24 18.62 -10.55
C SER A 83 5.02 19.21 -11.27
N LYS A 84 4.84 20.54 -11.20
CA LYS A 84 4.15 21.29 -12.24
C LYS A 84 4.94 21.03 -13.51
N LYS A 85 4.53 20.01 -14.29
CA LYS A 85 5.01 19.83 -15.66
C LYS A 85 4.38 20.97 -16.45
N ASN A 86 5.07 22.10 -16.48
CA ASN A 86 4.76 23.25 -17.32
C ASN A 86 4.84 22.72 -18.75
N ILE A 87 3.70 22.43 -19.37
CA ILE A 87 3.66 22.10 -20.79
C ILE A 87 3.93 23.43 -21.50
N PRO A 88 5.08 23.61 -22.19
CA PRO A 88 5.24 24.80 -23.01
C PRO A 88 4.20 24.72 -24.12
N ALA A 89 3.31 25.71 -24.18
CA ALA A 89 2.51 25.96 -25.37
C ALA A 89 3.49 26.13 -26.53
N LYS A 90 3.52 25.15 -27.42
CA LYS A 90 4.28 25.24 -28.67
C LYS A 90 3.45 26.10 -29.65
N PRO A 91 4.06 27.04 -30.37
CA PRO A 91 3.36 27.91 -31.32
C PRO A 91 2.73 27.12 -32.48
#